data_AF-A0A1T4Z8Y1-F1
#
_entry.id   AF-A0A1T4Z8Y1-F1
#
_cell.length_a   1.000
_cell.length_b   1.000
_cell.length_c   1.000
_cell.angle_alpha   90.00
_cell.angle_beta   90.00
_cell.angle_gamma   90.00
#
_symmetry.space_group_name_H-M   'P 1'
#
loop_
_entity.id
_entity.type
_entity.pdbx_description
1 polymer ?
#
loop_
_entity_poly.entity_id
_entity_poly.type
_entity_poly.pdbx_seq_one_letter_code
_entity_poly.pdbx_strand_id
1 'polypeptide(L)'
;MVLGLATLTGCSGGGPYCDAVDDGRESLATFGQQNDAAFATYADVTTKVAHEAPEDIAQEWTDIAKATKKVVIAHRKADFALEDMKSEEKVNALSQQDIDRITAAHEAFNDTKAQREDVVEHVHDECGIDLSKK
;
A
#
# COMPACT_ATOMS: atom_id res chain seq x y z
N MET A 1 -18.68 -14.00 43.74
CA MET A 1 -18.16 -13.02 42.76
C MET A 1 -18.43 -13.58 41.38
N VAL A 2 -19.41 -13.04 40.68
CA VAL A 2 -19.71 -13.39 39.28
C VAL A 2 -18.95 -12.36 38.43
N LEU A 3 -17.85 -12.78 37.81
CA LEU A 3 -17.09 -11.97 36.87
C LEU A 3 -17.86 -11.93 35.55
N GLY A 4 -18.81 -10.99 35.46
CA GLY A 4 -19.48 -10.62 34.23
C GLY A 4 -18.61 -9.65 33.45
N LEU A 5 -17.74 -10.18 32.57
CA LEU A 5 -17.11 -9.40 31.51
C LEU A 5 -18.01 -9.51 30.27
N ALA A 6 -18.94 -8.57 30.16
CA ALA A 6 -19.64 -8.30 28.92
C ALA A 6 -18.69 -7.52 28.00
N THR A 7 -17.86 -8.21 27.21
CA THR A 7 -17.16 -7.60 26.07
C THR A 7 -17.95 -7.88 24.81
N LEU A 8 -18.94 -7.02 24.56
CA LEU A 8 -19.43 -6.75 23.22
C LEU A 8 -18.38 -5.87 22.52
N THR A 9 -17.36 -6.48 21.95
CA THR A 9 -16.49 -5.87 20.93
C THR A 9 -16.65 -6.70 19.67
N GLY A 10 -16.81 -6.03 18.53
CA GLY A 10 -17.12 -6.67 17.24
C GLY A 10 -16.20 -7.85 16.93
N CYS A 11 -16.74 -8.79 16.16
CA CYS A 11 -16.03 -9.96 15.66
C CYS A 11 -14.93 -9.58 14.65
N SER A 12 -13.83 -8.97 15.10
CA SER A 12 -12.52 -8.94 14.42
C SER A 12 -11.46 -9.17 15.50
N GLY A 13 -11.07 -10.43 15.69
CA GLY A 13 -10.27 -10.87 16.83
C GLY A 13 -8.77 -10.50 16.78
N GLY A 14 -8.37 -9.45 16.06
CA GLY A 14 -6.95 -9.22 15.69
C GLY A 14 -6.28 -7.95 16.25
N GLY A 15 -7.01 -7.05 16.93
CA GLY A 15 -6.42 -5.82 17.47
C GLY A 15 -6.13 -4.74 16.40
N PRO A 16 -5.59 -3.56 16.81
CA PRO A 16 -5.53 -2.37 15.96
C PRO A 16 -4.83 -2.56 14.61
N TYR A 17 -3.75 -3.34 14.60
CA TYR A 17 -3.02 -3.70 13.38
C TYR A 17 -3.91 -4.47 12.39
N CYS A 18 -4.55 -5.55 12.85
CA CYS A 18 -5.39 -6.38 12.00
C CYS A 18 -6.69 -5.69 11.59
N ASP A 19 -7.24 -4.83 12.44
CA ASP A 19 -8.40 -3.99 12.09
C ASP A 19 -8.01 -3.00 10.97
N ALA A 20 -6.86 -2.34 11.07
CA ALA A 20 -6.36 -1.45 10.03
C ALA A 20 -6.10 -2.17 8.70
N VAL A 21 -5.62 -3.42 8.77
CA VAL A 21 -5.42 -4.27 7.57
C VAL A 21 -6.76 -4.70 6.97
N ASP A 22 -7.74 -5.10 7.77
CA ASP A 22 -9.06 -5.53 7.29
C ASP A 22 -9.83 -4.37 6.65
N ASP A 23 -9.78 -3.18 7.27
CA ASP A 23 -10.34 -1.94 6.72
C ASP A 23 -9.74 -1.59 5.34
N GLY A 24 -8.44 -1.87 5.17
CA GLY A 24 -7.69 -1.62 3.94
C GLY A 24 -7.71 -2.78 2.92
N ARG A 25 -8.34 -3.90 3.26
CA ARG A 25 -8.11 -5.21 2.62
C ARG A 25 -8.33 -5.21 1.11
N GLU A 26 -9.39 -4.59 0.62
CA GLU A 26 -9.69 -4.55 -0.82
C GLU A 26 -8.61 -3.81 -1.61
N SER A 27 -8.07 -2.75 -1.02
CA SER A 27 -6.97 -1.99 -1.62
C SER A 27 -5.67 -2.79 -1.59
N LEU A 28 -5.37 -3.46 -0.47
CA LEU A 28 -4.17 -4.26 -0.31
C LEU A 28 -4.17 -5.52 -1.20
N ALA A 29 -5.33 -6.19 -1.34
CA ALA A 29 -5.46 -7.37 -2.20
C ALA A 29 -5.23 -7.04 -3.69
N THR A 30 -5.50 -5.80 -4.10
CA THR A 30 -5.36 -5.37 -5.49
C THR A 30 -4.02 -4.70 -5.79
N PHE A 31 -3.02 -4.78 -4.90
CA PHE A 31 -1.67 -4.23 -5.09
C PHE A 31 -1.16 -4.48 -6.52
N GLY A 32 -1.27 -3.47 -7.39
CA GLY A 32 -1.00 -3.66 -8.81
C GLY A 32 -2.00 -2.98 -9.75
N GLN A 33 -3.07 -2.35 -9.25
CA GLN A 33 -3.81 -1.42 -10.10
C GLN A 33 -2.92 -0.24 -10.46
N GLN A 34 -2.67 -0.10 -11.76
CA GLN A 34 -1.81 0.93 -12.33
C GLN A 34 -2.63 2.17 -12.69
N ASN A 35 -3.13 2.86 -11.67
CA ASN A 35 -3.83 4.14 -11.80
C ASN A 35 -3.50 5.05 -10.61
N ASP A 36 -3.55 6.37 -10.78
CA ASP A 36 -3.08 7.33 -9.77
C ASP A 36 -3.91 7.25 -8.47
N ALA A 37 -5.22 7.05 -8.61
CA ALA A 37 -6.12 6.92 -7.47
C ALA A 37 -5.79 5.68 -6.63
N ALA A 38 -5.47 4.55 -7.26
CA ALA A 38 -5.07 3.33 -6.59
C ALA A 38 -3.75 3.53 -5.83
N PHE A 39 -2.73 4.13 -6.46
CA PHE A 39 -1.46 4.41 -5.79
C PHE A 39 -1.61 5.38 -4.61
N ALA A 40 -2.50 6.37 -4.71
CA ALA A 40 -2.83 7.26 -3.60
C ALA A 40 -3.52 6.50 -2.46
N THR A 41 -4.47 5.62 -2.77
CA THR A 41 -5.13 4.76 -1.78
C THR A 41 -4.14 3.80 -1.13
N TYR A 42 -3.25 3.18 -1.89
CA TYR A 42 -2.20 2.32 -1.35
C TYR A 42 -1.31 3.07 -0.37
N ALA A 43 -0.89 4.29 -0.71
CA ALA A 43 -0.08 5.12 0.16
C ALA A 43 -0.80 5.46 1.47
N ASP A 44 -2.09 5.78 1.42
CA ASP A 44 -2.90 6.07 2.61
C ASP A 44 -3.08 4.84 3.50
N VAL A 45 -3.53 3.73 2.92
CA VAL A 45 -3.78 2.47 3.64
C VAL A 45 -2.49 1.95 4.28
N THR A 46 -1.41 1.86 3.53
CA THR A 46 -0.12 1.38 4.05
C THR A 46 0.46 2.29 5.13
N THR A 47 0.22 3.60 5.07
CA THR A 47 0.59 4.54 6.14
C THR A 47 -0.21 4.27 7.42
N LYS A 48 -1.52 4.03 7.30
CA LYS A 48 -2.38 3.71 8.45
C LYS A 48 -1.97 2.39 9.10
N VAL A 49 -1.77 1.34 8.29
CA VAL A 49 -1.33 0.04 8.77
C VAL A 49 0.06 0.16 9.43
N ALA A 50 1.00 0.89 8.83
CA ALA A 50 2.33 1.12 9.43
C ALA A 50 2.27 1.76 10.83
N HIS A 51 1.26 2.58 11.10
CA HIS A 51 1.13 3.25 12.39
C HIS A 51 0.72 2.30 13.53
N GLU A 52 -0.09 1.30 13.20
CA GLU A 52 -0.62 0.32 14.16
C GLU A 52 0.21 -0.98 14.17
N ALA A 53 1.10 -1.16 13.19
CA ALA A 53 1.90 -2.37 13.02
C ALA A 53 2.88 -2.60 14.18
N PRO A 54 3.12 -3.87 14.55
CA PRO A 54 4.17 -4.21 15.51
C PRO A 54 5.56 -3.86 14.96
N GLU A 55 6.52 -3.64 15.86
CA GLU A 55 7.85 -3.09 15.53
C GLU A 55 8.64 -3.93 14.52
N ASP A 56 8.38 -5.24 14.45
CA ASP A 56 9.04 -6.22 13.58
C ASP A 56 8.53 -6.21 12.13
N ILE A 57 7.39 -5.57 11.84
CA ILE A 57 6.84 -5.43 10.47
C ILE A 57 6.53 -3.97 10.07
N ALA A 58 6.56 -3.03 11.03
CA ALA A 58 6.20 -1.63 10.79
C ALA A 58 7.10 -0.94 9.75
N GLN A 59 8.36 -1.36 9.64
CA GLN A 59 9.30 -0.76 8.69
C GLN A 59 8.97 -1.14 7.26
N GLU A 60 8.56 -2.37 7.01
CA GLU A 60 8.14 -2.92 5.72
C GLU A 60 6.92 -2.16 5.21
N TRP A 61 5.90 -2.00 6.05
CA TRP A 61 4.72 -1.17 5.76
C TRP A 61 5.10 0.27 5.43
N THR A 62 5.99 0.85 6.23
CA THR A 62 6.47 2.22 6.03
C THR A 62 7.19 2.40 4.69
N ASP A 63 8.02 1.42 4.28
CA ASP A 63 8.77 1.51 3.03
C ASP A 63 7.86 1.34 1.81
N ILE A 64 6.85 0.48 1.89
CA ILE A 64 5.80 0.38 0.87
C ILE A 64 5.03 1.70 0.76
N ALA A 65 4.64 2.30 1.90
CA ALA A 65 3.93 3.59 1.93
C ALA A 65 4.75 4.73 1.31
N LYS A 66 6.04 4.79 1.62
CA LYS A 66 6.95 5.78 1.04
C LYS A 66 7.07 5.58 -0.48
N ALA A 67 7.18 4.34 -0.95
CA ALA A 67 7.36 4.05 -2.36
C ALA A 67 6.10 4.36 -3.19
N THR A 68 4.92 3.96 -2.73
CA THR A 68 3.64 4.30 -3.38
C THR A 68 3.43 5.82 -3.44
N LYS A 69 3.74 6.54 -2.35
CA LYS A 69 3.70 8.01 -2.33
C LYS A 69 4.67 8.65 -3.32
N LYS A 70 5.86 8.08 -3.53
CA LYS A 70 6.83 8.59 -4.52
C LYS A 70 6.26 8.50 -5.94
N VAL A 71 5.55 7.42 -6.29
CA VAL A 71 4.90 7.28 -7.59
C VAL A 71 3.88 8.40 -7.81
N VAL A 72 2.95 8.61 -6.86
CA VAL A 72 1.95 9.69 -6.96
C VAL A 72 2.61 11.07 -7.11
N ILE A 73 3.67 11.34 -6.34
CA ILE A 73 4.39 12.62 -6.41
C ILE A 73 5.10 12.79 -7.76
N ALA A 74 5.68 11.72 -8.32
CA ALA A 74 6.38 11.77 -9.59
C ALA A 74 5.43 12.12 -10.73
N HIS A 75 4.29 11.42 -10.81
CA HIS A 75 3.22 11.67 -11.77
C HIS A 75 2.67 13.09 -11.67
N ARG A 76 2.31 13.53 -10.45
CA ARG A 76 1.82 14.89 -10.23
C ARG A 76 2.83 15.97 -10.63
N LYS A 77 4.13 15.76 -10.39
CA LYS A 77 5.17 16.73 -10.77
C LYS A 77 5.39 16.81 -12.28
N ALA A 78 5.12 15.73 -12.99
CA ALA A 78 5.21 15.65 -14.44
C ALA A 78 3.91 16.12 -15.13
N ASP A 79 2.87 16.48 -14.36
CA ASP A 79 1.51 16.74 -14.87
C ASP A 79 1.02 15.61 -15.80
N PHE A 80 1.32 14.37 -15.40
CA PHE A 80 1.15 13.18 -16.23
C PHE A 80 0.51 12.07 -15.40
N ALA A 81 -0.68 11.63 -15.80
CA ALA A 81 -1.42 10.62 -15.06
C ALA A 81 -0.90 9.21 -15.35
N LEU A 82 -1.02 8.28 -14.40
CA LEU A 82 -0.53 6.90 -14.63
C LEU A 82 -1.25 6.21 -15.80
N GLU A 83 -2.52 6.52 -16.01
CA GLU A 83 -3.33 5.98 -17.10
C GLU A 83 -2.85 6.48 -18.47
N ASP A 84 -2.18 7.63 -18.49
CA ASP A 84 -1.60 8.22 -19.70
C ASP A 84 -0.33 7.50 -20.17
N MET A 85 0.27 6.62 -19.35
CA MET A 85 1.37 5.73 -19.78
C MET A 85 1.01 4.85 -20.97
N LYS A 86 -0.29 4.65 -21.24
CA LYS A 86 -0.79 3.88 -22.39
C LYS A 86 -0.86 4.72 -23.68
N SER A 87 -0.69 6.04 -23.60
CA SER A 87 -0.72 6.95 -24.74
C SER A 87 0.71 7.27 -25.17
N GLU A 88 1.12 6.71 -26.30
CA GLU A 88 2.44 7.00 -26.89
C GLU A 88 2.64 8.50 -27.17
N GLU A 89 1.60 9.21 -27.61
CA GLU A 89 1.64 10.66 -27.83
C GLU A 89 1.97 11.42 -26.54
N LYS A 90 1.27 11.11 -25.44
CA LYS A 90 1.50 11.78 -24.15
C LYS A 90 2.86 11.41 -23.55
N VAL A 91 3.27 10.15 -23.69
CA VAL A 91 4.60 9.70 -23.23
C VAL A 91 5.71 10.43 -24.00
N ASN A 92 5.58 10.58 -25.32
CA ASN A 92 6.55 11.29 -26.14
C ASN A 92 6.59 12.80 -25.88
N ALA A 93 5.57 13.37 -25.23
CA ALA A 93 5.53 14.78 -24.84
C ALA A 93 6.26 15.06 -23.51
N LEU A 94 6.62 14.02 -22.74
CA LEU A 94 7.34 14.18 -21.48
C LEU A 94 8.77 14.67 -21.70
N SER A 95 9.25 15.52 -20.79
CA SER A 95 10.67 15.86 -20.74
C SER A 95 11.48 14.67 -20.25
N GLN A 96 12.77 14.57 -20.64
CA GLN A 96 13.66 13.53 -20.10
C GLN A 96 13.70 13.56 -18.57
N GLN A 97 13.66 14.75 -17.97
CA GLN A 97 13.65 14.89 -16.52
C GLN A 97 12.39 14.27 -15.87
N ASP A 98 11.24 14.37 -16.53
CA ASP A 98 10.00 13.78 -16.05
C ASP A 98 10.00 12.27 -16.25
N ILE A 99 10.52 11.77 -17.38
CA ILE A 99 10.73 10.35 -17.65
C ILE A 99 11.62 9.72 -16.58
N ASP A 100 12.76 10.34 -16.28
CA ASP A 100 13.70 9.85 -15.26
C ASP A 100 13.05 9.82 -13.87
N ARG A 101 12.26 10.85 -13.54
CA ARG A 101 11.54 10.95 -12.26
C ARG A 101 10.48 9.86 -12.12
N ILE A 102 9.66 9.65 -13.14
CA ILE A 102 8.62 8.63 -13.15
C ILE A 102 9.25 7.24 -13.09
N THR A 103 10.32 7.00 -13.86
CA THR A 103 11.04 5.73 -13.88
C THR A 103 11.62 5.41 -12.51
N ALA A 104 12.38 6.32 -11.91
CA ALA A 104 12.98 6.12 -10.58
C ALA A 104 11.92 5.89 -9.48
N ALA A 105 10.75 6.51 -9.58
CA ALA A 105 9.67 6.29 -8.63
C ALA A 105 9.06 4.89 -8.75
N HIS A 106 8.88 4.38 -9.97
CA HIS A 106 8.40 3.02 -10.20
C HIS A 106 9.44 1.96 -9.85
N GLU A 107 10.72 2.19 -10.12
CA GLU A 107 11.81 1.33 -9.67
C GLU A 107 11.80 1.21 -8.15
N ALA A 108 11.73 2.34 -7.43
CA ALA A 108 11.65 2.34 -5.98
C ALA A 108 10.42 1.59 -5.43
N PHE A 109 9.29 1.59 -6.15
CA PHE A 109 8.11 0.77 -5.80
C PHE A 109 8.30 -0.70 -6.13
N ASN A 110 8.94 -1.02 -7.26
CA ASN A 110 9.22 -2.41 -7.62
C ASN A 110 10.23 -3.04 -6.64
N ASP A 111 11.18 -2.26 -6.14
CA ASP A 111 12.18 -2.67 -5.14
C ASP A 111 11.54 -3.03 -3.78
N THR A 112 10.30 -2.61 -3.50
CA THR A 112 9.59 -3.04 -2.27
C THR A 112 8.97 -4.43 -2.37
N LYS A 113 9.31 -5.21 -3.40
CA LYS A 113 8.72 -6.55 -3.61
C LYS A 113 8.88 -7.46 -2.39
N ALA A 114 10.08 -7.53 -1.80
CA ALA A 114 10.33 -8.39 -0.64
C ALA A 114 9.48 -7.94 0.56
N GLN A 115 9.45 -6.65 0.86
CA GLN A 115 8.62 -6.07 1.91
C GLN A 115 7.13 -6.38 1.69
N ARG A 116 6.66 -6.33 0.44
CA ARG A 116 5.28 -6.70 0.10
C ARG A 116 4.99 -8.18 0.33
N GLU A 117 5.96 -9.06 0.11
CA GLU A 117 5.86 -10.48 0.41
C GLU A 117 5.83 -10.70 1.94
N ASP A 118 6.75 -10.05 2.67
CA ASP A 118 6.85 -10.13 4.13
C ASP A 118 5.57 -9.67 4.83
N VAL A 119 4.99 -8.53 4.42
CA VAL A 119 3.74 -8.04 5.03
C VAL A 119 2.54 -8.95 4.71
N VAL A 120 2.53 -9.61 3.55
CA VAL A 120 1.45 -10.55 3.20
C VAL A 120 1.54 -11.81 4.07
N GLU A 121 2.74 -12.35 4.25
CA GLU A 121 2.98 -13.49 5.16
C GLU A 121 2.64 -13.12 6.60
N HIS A 122 3.15 -11.99 7.10
CA HIS A 122 2.89 -11.53 8.45
C HIS A 122 1.39 -11.29 8.73
N VAL A 123 0.68 -10.65 7.79
CA VAL A 123 -0.78 -10.46 7.89
C VAL A 123 -1.52 -11.80 7.92
N HIS A 124 -1.07 -12.77 7.14
CA HIS A 124 -1.68 -14.10 7.15
C HIS A 124 -1.50 -14.78 8.52
N ASP A 125 -0.28 -14.76 9.05
CA ASP A 125 0.08 -15.44 10.28
C ASP A 125 -0.54 -14.80 11.52
N GLU A 126 -0.49 -13.46 11.63
CA GLU A 126 -0.98 -12.73 12.81
C GLU A 126 -2.48 -12.44 12.77
N CYS A 127 -3.01 -12.07 11.58
CA CYS A 127 -4.39 -11.63 11.45
C CYS A 127 -5.31 -12.68 10.83
N GLY A 128 -4.78 -13.75 10.23
CA GLY A 128 -5.57 -14.70 9.46
C GLY A 128 -6.19 -14.11 8.19
N ILE A 129 -5.73 -12.94 7.75
CA ILE A 129 -6.26 -12.24 6.58
C ILE A 129 -5.46 -12.68 5.35
N ASP A 130 -6.17 -13.18 4.34
CA ASP A 130 -5.56 -13.54 3.06
C ASP A 130 -5.55 -12.33 2.11
N LEU A 131 -4.36 -11.74 1.93
CA LEU A 131 -4.07 -10.67 0.96
C LEU A 131 -3.52 -11.20 -0.37
N SER A 132 -3.33 -12.51 -0.52
CA SER A 132 -2.77 -13.12 -1.74
C SER A 132 -3.78 -13.27 -2.88
N LYS A 133 -5.06 -13.00 -2.61
CA LYS A 133 -6.14 -13.19 -3.57
C LYS A 133 -6.19 -12.07 -4.61
N LYS A 134 -6.00 -12.52 -5.86
CA LYS A 134 -6.03 -11.79 -7.14
C LYS A 134 -7.42 -11.31 -7.55
#